data_AF-A0A1C4V4U2-F1
#
_entry.id   AF-A0A1C4V4U2-F1
#
_cell.length_a   1.000
_cell.length_b   1.000
_cell.length_c   1.000
_cell.angle_alpha   90.00
_cell.angle_beta   90.00
_cell.angle_gamma   90.00
#
_symmetry.space_group_name_H-M   'P 1'
#
loop_
_entity.id
_entity.type
_entity.pdbx_description
1 polymer ?
#
loop_
_entity_poly.entity_id
_entity_poly.type
_entity_poly.pdbx_seq_one_letter_code
_entity_poly.pdbx_strand_id
1 'polypeptide(L)'
;MTPKPFPVIAVTGSRLLRAELRTVEQQAGYEFEYADSVPQGRRYASRRPLIVIGSDLVARFRNRLACRGIVVVASVNPPDARVWVHAERVGATYVIVLPTASSWLVHHLLRDLP
;
A
#
# COMPACT_ATOMS: atom_id res chain seq x y z
N MET A 1 -24.34 4.93 -15.27
CA MET A 1 -22.88 5.14 -15.21
C MET A 1 -22.38 4.44 -13.95
N THR A 2 -21.66 3.33 -14.09
CA THR A 2 -21.02 2.67 -12.94
C THR A 2 -19.95 3.62 -12.39
N PRO A 3 -19.94 3.97 -11.09
CA PRO A 3 -18.91 4.85 -10.55
C PRO A 3 -17.54 4.21 -10.78
N LYS A 4 -16.59 5.01 -11.30
CA LYS A 4 -15.20 4.55 -11.49
C LYS A 4 -14.64 4.11 -10.13
N PRO A 5 -14.04 2.92 -10.03
CA PRO A 5 -13.45 2.46 -8.77
C PRO A 5 -12.36 3.44 -8.31
N PHE A 6 -12.19 3.59 -7.00
CA PHE A 6 -11.10 4.40 -6.46
C PHE A 6 -9.77 3.75 -6.84
N PRO A 7 -8.75 4.53 -7.23
CA PRO A 7 -7.46 3.96 -7.54
C PRO A 7 -6.77 3.44 -6.28
N VAL A 8 -5.80 2.54 -6.47
CA VAL A 8 -4.82 2.19 -5.44
C VAL A 8 -4.18 3.47 -4.90
N ILE A 9 -3.93 3.50 -3.59
CA ILE A 9 -3.15 4.58 -2.97
C ILE A 9 -1.93 4.01 -2.25
N ALA A 10 -0.79 4.66 -2.44
CA ALA A 10 0.42 4.45 -1.68
C ALA A 10 0.63 5.58 -0.67
N VAL A 11 0.70 5.22 0.61
CA VAL A 11 0.88 6.14 1.74
C VAL A 11 2.31 6.00 2.25
N THR A 12 3.21 6.84 1.76
CA THR A 12 4.63 6.81 2.13
C THR A 12 5.30 8.17 1.94
N GLY A 13 6.14 8.54 2.90
CA GLY A 13 7.09 9.65 2.78
C GLY A 13 8.46 9.21 2.22
N SER A 14 8.69 7.90 2.01
CA SER A 14 9.93 7.37 1.46
C SER A 14 10.01 7.55 -0.06
N ARG A 15 10.98 8.34 -0.50
CA ARG A 15 11.29 8.52 -1.93
C ARG A 15 11.76 7.23 -2.59
N LEU A 16 12.51 6.40 -1.87
CA LEU A 16 13.00 5.10 -2.36
C LEU A 16 11.84 4.14 -2.59
N LEU A 17 10.95 3.99 -1.59
CA LEU A 17 9.79 3.12 -1.74
C LEU A 17 8.86 3.60 -2.87
N ARG A 18 8.69 4.92 -3.00
CA ARG A 18 7.94 5.49 -4.12
C ARG A 18 8.55 5.16 -5.48
N ALA A 19 9.88 5.20 -5.61
CA ALA A 19 10.55 4.82 -6.86
C ALA A 19 10.28 3.35 -7.20
N GLU A 20 10.37 2.44 -6.23
CA GLU A 20 10.06 1.02 -6.44
C GLU A 20 8.59 0.80 -6.83
N LEU A 21 7.66 1.52 -6.18
CA LEU A 21 6.24 1.45 -6.53
C LEU A 21 5.97 1.99 -7.94
N ARG A 22 6.71 3.00 -8.39
CA ARG A 22 6.64 3.49 -9.79
C ARG A 22 7.08 2.44 -10.79
N THR A 23 8.09 1.64 -10.46
CA THR A 23 8.46 0.47 -11.29
C THR A 23 7.35 -0.59 -11.30
N VAL A 24 6.69 -0.83 -10.17
CA VAL A 24 5.51 -1.72 -10.11
C VAL A 24 4.36 -1.20 -10.98
N GLU A 25 4.06 0.10 -10.94
CA GLU A 25 3.03 0.74 -11.77
C GLU A 25 3.30 0.52 -13.27
N GLN A 26 4.56 0.70 -13.70
CA GLN A 26 4.97 0.46 -15.08
C GLN A 26 4.79 -1.00 -15.50
N GLN A 27 5.11 -1.95 -14.62
CA GLN A 27 4.93 -3.38 -14.86
C GLN A 27 3.45 -3.79 -14.91
N ALA A 28 2.62 -3.16 -14.07
CA ALA A 28 1.18 -3.43 -14.00
C ALA A 28 0.37 -2.71 -15.08
N GLY A 29 0.92 -1.65 -15.69
CA GLY A 29 0.16 -0.74 -16.55
C GLY A 29 -0.93 0.03 -15.77
N TYR A 30 -0.71 0.30 -14.49
CA TYR A 30 -1.69 0.85 -13.57
C TYR A 30 -1.07 1.93 -12.67
N GLU A 31 -1.71 3.09 -12.57
CA GLU A 31 -1.22 4.21 -11.75
C GLU A 31 -1.85 4.25 -10.35
N PHE A 32 -1.04 4.58 -9.36
CA PHE A 32 -1.40 4.77 -7.96
C PHE A 32 -1.56 6.27 -7.67
N GLU A 33 -2.50 6.58 -6.79
CA GLU A 33 -2.43 7.83 -6.03
C GLU A 33 -1.35 7.73 -4.95
N TYR A 34 -0.78 8.86 -4.57
CA TYR A 34 0.23 8.91 -3.51
C TYR A 34 -0.13 9.94 -2.45
N ALA A 35 0.11 9.58 -1.19
CA ALA A 35 -0.02 10.46 -0.04
C ALA A 35 1.22 10.36 0.84
N ASP A 36 1.73 11.52 1.27
CA ASP A 36 2.95 11.62 2.06
C ASP A 36 2.63 11.62 3.58
N SER A 37 1.34 11.53 3.92
CA SER A 37 0.85 11.57 5.29
C SER A 37 -0.33 10.63 5.52
N VAL A 38 -0.45 10.14 6.75
CA VAL A 38 -1.54 9.25 7.17
C VAL A 38 -2.93 9.91 7.03
N PRO A 39 -3.16 11.18 7.43
CA PRO A 39 -4.48 11.79 7.27
C PRO A 39 -4.96 11.81 5.80
N GLN A 40 -4.08 12.16 4.87
CA GLN A 40 -4.38 12.14 3.44
C GLN A 40 -4.61 10.71 2.95
N GLY A 41 -3.73 9.77 3.33
CA GLY A 41 -3.80 8.37 2.92
C GLY A 41 -5.05 7.62 3.43
N ARG A 42 -5.63 8.05 4.55
CA ARG A 42 -6.86 7.47 5.11
C ARG A 42 -8.13 7.98 4.43
N ARG A 43 -8.05 9.06 3.65
CA ARG A 43 -9.21 9.64 2.98
C ARG A 43 -9.78 8.62 1.99
N TYR A 44 -11.07 8.31 2.14
CA TYR A 44 -11.77 7.29 1.35
C TYR A 44 -11.21 5.87 1.47
N ALA A 45 -10.48 5.54 2.55
CA ALA A 45 -9.91 4.20 2.74
C ALA A 45 -10.94 3.06 2.56
N SER A 46 -12.19 3.27 2.99
CA SER A 46 -13.27 2.28 2.85
C SER A 46 -13.73 2.02 1.41
N ARG A 47 -13.30 2.87 0.47
CA ARG A 47 -13.64 2.77 -0.96
C ARG A 47 -12.45 2.33 -1.83
N ARG A 48 -11.23 2.33 -1.28
CA ARG A 48 -10.02 1.90 -1.98
C ARG A 48 -10.01 0.36 -2.10
N PRO A 49 -9.72 -0.20 -3.27
CA PRO A 49 -9.61 -1.64 -3.43
C PRO A 49 -8.28 -2.17 -2.88
N LEU A 50 -7.23 -1.34 -2.88
CA LEU A 50 -5.94 -1.64 -2.27
C LEU A 50 -5.27 -0.37 -1.72
N ILE A 51 -4.65 -0.50 -0.55
CA ILE A 51 -3.88 0.56 0.12
C ILE A 51 -2.50 0.02 0.45
N VAL A 52 -1.45 0.63 -0.11
CA VAL A 52 -0.07 0.36 0.26
C VAL A 52 0.36 1.38 1.33
N ILE A 53 0.91 0.90 2.44
CA ILE A 53 1.44 1.73 3.53
C ILE A 53 2.94 1.49 3.62
N GLY A 54 3.74 2.54 3.49
CA GLY A 54 5.18 2.42 3.67
C GLY A 54 5.54 2.08 5.11
N SER A 55 6.58 1.26 5.28
CA SER A 55 7.13 0.93 6.61
C SER A 55 7.58 2.19 7.38
N ASP A 56 7.88 3.28 6.67
CA ASP A 56 8.21 4.59 7.23
C ASP A 56 7.04 5.27 7.95
N LEU A 57 5.80 4.96 7.56
CA LEU A 57 4.58 5.58 8.12
C LEU A 57 3.69 4.61 8.91
N VAL A 58 3.86 3.29 8.80
CA VAL A 58 2.97 2.31 9.44
C VAL A 58 2.88 2.49 10.97
N ALA A 59 3.97 2.88 11.63
CA ALA A 59 4.01 3.14 13.07
C ALA A 59 3.10 4.32 13.51
N ARG A 60 2.71 5.19 12.58
CA ARG A 60 1.84 6.35 12.84
C ARG A 60 0.36 5.97 12.88
N PHE A 61 -0.01 4.77 12.43
CA PHE A 61 -1.36 4.26 12.55
C PHE A 61 -1.59 3.75 13.98
N ARG A 62 -2.56 4.37 14.67
CA ARG A 62 -2.93 4.00 16.05
C ARG A 62 -3.99 2.90 16.11
N ASN A 63 -4.78 2.76 15.06
CA ASN A 63 -5.91 1.84 14.98
C ASN A 63 -5.93 1.16 13.61
N ARG A 64 -6.67 0.05 13.51
CA ARG A 64 -6.96 -0.63 12.26
C ARG A 64 -7.52 0.34 11.22
N LEU A 65 -7.08 0.18 9.98
CA LEU A 65 -7.59 0.98 8.88
C LEU A 65 -8.98 0.46 8.48
N ALA A 66 -9.96 1.36 8.39
CA ALA A 66 -11.31 1.03 7.90
C ALA A 66 -11.29 0.90 6.36
N CYS A 67 -10.56 -0.09 5.85
CA CYS A 67 -10.48 -0.48 4.44
C CYS A 67 -11.36 -1.70 4.20
N ARG A 68 -12.14 -1.71 3.11
CA ARG A 68 -12.88 -2.90 2.65
C ARG A 68 -12.08 -3.76 1.67
N GLY A 69 -11.04 -3.17 1.07
CA GLY A 69 -10.10 -3.85 0.21
C GLY A 69 -8.87 -4.37 0.96
N ILE A 70 -7.76 -4.50 0.24
CA ILE A 70 -6.52 -5.09 0.75
C ILE A 70 -5.63 -3.99 1.34
N VAL A 71 -5.01 -4.26 2.49
CA VAL A 71 -3.98 -3.38 3.07
C VAL A 71 -2.64 -4.09 2.98
N VAL A 72 -1.66 -3.45 2.37
CA VAL A 72 -0.29 -3.96 2.23
C VAL A 72 0.66 -3.02 2.95
N VAL A 73 1.57 -3.54 3.76
CA VAL A 73 2.73 -2.78 4.24
C VAL A 73 3.91 -3.09 3.34
N ALA A 74 4.53 -2.07 2.77
CA ALA A 74 5.67 -2.22 1.87
C ALA A 74 6.92 -1.56 2.45
N SER A 75 8.07 -2.18 2.24
CA SER A 75 9.38 -1.64 2.58
C SER A 75 10.37 -1.89 1.45
N VAL A 76 11.49 -1.15 1.46
CA VAL A 76 12.64 -1.43 0.59
C VAL A 76 13.73 -2.24 1.31
N ASN A 77 13.56 -2.46 2.62
CA ASN A 77 14.46 -3.26 3.44
C ASN A 77 13.67 -4.38 4.14
N PRO A 78 14.34 -5.46 4.59
CA PRO A 78 13.72 -6.45 5.44
C PRO A 78 13.07 -5.81 6.68
N PRO A 79 11.77 -6.08 6.96
CA PRO A 79 11.06 -5.48 8.07
C PRO A 79 11.57 -6.01 9.42
N ASP A 80 11.78 -5.11 10.38
CA ASP A 80 12.07 -5.49 11.76
C ASP A 80 10.79 -5.95 12.50
N ALA A 81 10.97 -6.46 13.73
CA ALA A 81 9.86 -6.93 14.55
C ALA A 81 8.80 -5.83 14.84
N ARG A 82 9.17 -4.55 14.86
CA ARG A 82 8.23 -3.45 15.13
C ARG A 82 7.33 -3.21 13.93
N VAL A 83 7.86 -3.31 12.71
CA VAL A 83 7.06 -3.21 11.48
C VAL A 83 5.95 -4.26 11.48
N TRP A 84 6.24 -5.50 11.89
CA TRP A 84 5.23 -6.56 11.99
C TRP A 84 4.11 -6.23 12.97
N VAL A 85 4.44 -5.77 14.18
CA VAL A 85 3.44 -5.33 15.17
C VAL A 85 2.57 -4.18 14.65
N HIS A 86 3.16 -3.24 13.92
CA HIS A 86 2.43 -2.13 13.34
C HIS A 86 1.57 -2.53 12.13
N ALA A 87 2.05 -3.48 11.32
CA ALA A 87 1.31 -4.06 10.22
C ALA A 87 0.06 -4.80 10.72
N GLU A 88 0.20 -5.59 11.78
CA GLU A 88 -0.93 -6.26 12.43
C GLU A 88 -1.94 -5.24 12.96
N ARG A 89 -1.48 -4.21 13.68
CA ARG A 89 -2.34 -3.14 14.22
C ARG A 89 -3.16 -2.44 13.14
N VAL A 90 -2.56 -2.15 11.98
CA VAL A 90 -3.27 -1.47 10.89
C VAL A 90 -4.20 -2.42 10.12
N GLY A 91 -4.09 -3.73 10.36
CA GLY A 91 -4.85 -4.78 9.68
C GLY A 91 -4.29 -5.10 8.30
N ALA A 92 -2.97 -5.03 8.13
CA ALA A 92 -2.31 -5.40 6.89
C ALA A 92 -2.54 -6.88 6.59
N THR A 93 -2.95 -7.17 5.37
CA THR A 93 -3.05 -8.52 4.83
C THR A 93 -1.68 -9.07 4.48
N TYR A 94 -0.80 -8.21 3.96
CA TYR A 94 0.54 -8.58 3.52
C TYR A 94 1.58 -7.56 4.00
N VAL A 95 2.78 -8.06 4.28
CA VAL A 95 3.99 -7.25 4.42
C VAL A 95 4.94 -7.69 3.31
N ILE A 96 5.37 -6.76 2.46
CA ILE A 96 6.22 -7.05 1.29
C ILE A 96 7.49 -6.21 1.28
N VAL A 97 8.52 -6.73 0.62
CA VAL A 97 9.78 -6.04 0.40
C VAL A 97 9.99 -5.84 -1.10
N LEU A 98 10.17 -4.59 -1.53
CA LEU A 98 10.47 -4.23 -2.90
C LEU A 98 11.98 -4.01 -3.08
N PRO A 99 12.55 -4.34 -4.26
CA PRO A 99 11.88 -4.80 -5.49
C PRO A 99 11.53 -6.30 -5.50
N THR A 100 11.95 -7.09 -4.52
CA THR A 100 11.82 -8.56 -4.55
C THR A 100 10.38 -9.04 -4.77
N ALA A 101 9.40 -8.37 -4.19
CA ALA A 101 7.99 -8.72 -4.30
C ALA A 101 7.24 -8.02 -5.44
N SER A 102 7.90 -7.29 -6.34
CA SER A 102 7.24 -6.51 -7.41
C SER A 102 6.35 -7.38 -8.29
N SER A 103 6.91 -8.46 -8.88
CA SER A 103 6.13 -9.37 -9.73
C SER A 103 4.98 -10.04 -8.98
N TRP A 104 5.18 -10.37 -7.69
CA TRP A 104 4.13 -10.93 -6.87
C TRP A 104 2.97 -9.94 -6.69
N LEU A 105 3.28 -8.68 -6.34
CA LEU A 105 2.29 -7.61 -6.16
C LEU A 105 1.49 -7.38 -7.46
N VAL A 106 2.18 -7.32 -8.60
CA VAL A 106 1.54 -7.18 -9.92
C VAL A 106 0.58 -8.33 -10.19
N HIS A 107 1.05 -9.57 -10.11
CA HIS A 107 0.29 -10.72 -10.58
C HIS A 107 -0.81 -11.18 -9.63
N HIS A 108 -0.68 -10.95 -8.32
CA HIS A 108 -1.62 -11.47 -7.33
C HIS A 108 -2.58 -10.44 -6.77
N LEU A 109 -2.19 -9.16 -6.77
CA LEU A 109 -3.03 -8.13 -6.15
C LEU A 109 -3.47 -7.04 -7.11
N LEU A 110 -2.66 -6.68 -8.12
CA LEU A 110 -3.01 -5.58 -9.04
C LEU A 110 -3.77 -6.06 -10.27
N ARG A 111 -3.47 -7.26 -10.78
CA ARG A 111 -4.09 -7.79 -12.00
C ARG A 111 -5.60 -7.98 -11.88
N ASP A 112 -6.07 -8.32 -10.68
CA ASP A 112 -7.47 -8.66 -10.41
C ASP A 112 -8.24 -7.51 -9.75
N LEU A 113 -7.65 -6.30 -9.70
CA LEU A 113 -8.39 -5.13 -9.23
C LEU A 113 -9.52 -4.78 -10.22
N PRO A 114 -10.71 -4.44 -9.70
CA PRO A 114 -11.87 -4.10 -10.53
C PRO A 114 -11.70 -2.79 -11.31
#